data_AF-A0A938ITM7-F1
#
_entry.id   AF-A0A938ITM7-F1
#
_cell.length_a   1.000
_cell.length_b   1.000
_cell.length_c   1.000
_cell.angle_alpha   90.00
_cell.angle_beta   90.00
_cell.angle_gamma   90.00
#
_symmetry.space_group_name_H-M   'P 1'
#
loop_
_entity.id
_entity.type
_entity.pdbx_description
1 polymer ?
#
loop_
_entity_poly.entity_id
_entity_poly.type
_entity_poly.pdbx_seq_one_letter_code
_entity_poly.pdbx_strand_id
1 'polypeptide(L)'
;AGVPRAHPNTGAAPPWHEAVRMPGSTAMKHLKTFMDGVEWWRLRPAPEMLSGQPGEKDVKRFVAAARADDGSFAVLYLPAGGAVEIRTEGLKGRAARWFDPREGKWSDAGAAAGPAAKLAAPSEEDWVLWVGTGR
;
A
#
# COMPACT_ATOMS: atom_id res chain seq x y z
N ALA A 1 -1.32 -30.30 14.08
CA ALA A 1 -0.34 -29.21 14.03
C ALA A 1 1.02 -29.76 14.46
N GLY A 2 2.12 -29.23 13.93
CA GLY A 2 3.47 -29.69 14.28
C GLY A 2 4.54 -28.71 13.82
N VAL A 3 5.74 -28.83 14.38
CA VAL A 3 6.89 -28.01 13.98
C VAL A 3 7.32 -28.43 12.57
N PRO A 4 7.43 -27.51 11.60
CA PRO A 4 7.90 -27.84 10.26
C PRO A 4 9.29 -28.50 10.29
N ARG A 5 9.44 -29.62 9.56
CA ARG A 5 10.58 -30.54 9.66
C ARG A 5 11.95 -29.90 9.40
N ALA A 6 12.01 -28.81 8.64
CA ALA A 6 13.23 -28.07 8.28
C ALA A 6 13.28 -26.64 8.87
N HIS A 7 12.28 -26.24 9.66
CA HIS A 7 12.19 -24.91 10.23
C HIS A 7 11.75 -24.99 11.70
N PRO A 8 12.64 -25.49 12.60
CA PRO A 8 12.29 -25.76 13.99
C PRO A 8 11.88 -24.51 14.78
N ASN A 9 12.29 -23.32 14.33
CA ASN A 9 12.09 -22.04 15.03
C ASN A 9 10.91 -21.22 14.49
N THR A 10 10.09 -21.75 13.58
CA THR A 10 8.96 -20.99 12.97
C THR A 10 7.61 -21.22 13.67
N GLY A 11 7.62 -21.93 14.81
CA GLY A 11 6.41 -22.27 15.55
C GLY A 11 5.68 -23.51 15.00
N ALA A 12 4.52 -23.80 15.58
CA ALA A 12 3.67 -24.93 15.17
C ALA A 12 2.78 -24.52 13.99
N ALA A 13 2.88 -25.26 12.88
CA ALA A 13 2.01 -25.04 11.72
C ALA A 13 0.67 -25.77 11.93
N PRO A 14 -0.48 -25.08 11.82
CA PRO A 14 -1.78 -25.75 11.79
C PRO A 14 -1.93 -26.58 10.50
N PRO A 15 -2.86 -27.55 10.46
CA PRO A 15 -3.21 -28.26 9.23
C PRO A 15 -3.62 -27.29 8.11
N TRP A 16 -3.40 -27.66 6.84
CA TRP A 16 -3.60 -26.78 5.69
C TRP A 16 -5.03 -26.18 5.61
N HIS A 17 -6.06 -26.95 5.98
CA HIS A 17 -7.46 -26.54 5.93
C HIS A 17 -7.83 -25.49 7.00
N GLU A 18 -7.03 -25.36 8.05
CA GLU A 18 -7.09 -24.28 9.03
C GLU A 18 -6.21 -23.11 8.59
N ALA A 19 -4.99 -23.39 8.12
CA ALA A 19 -4.03 -22.39 7.65
C ALA A 19 -4.61 -21.51 6.52
N VAL A 20 -5.41 -22.10 5.61
CA VAL A 20 -6.06 -21.36 4.51
C VAL A 20 -7.05 -20.29 5.00
N ARG A 21 -7.51 -20.37 6.26
CA ARG A 21 -8.44 -19.41 6.87
C ARG A 21 -7.72 -18.33 7.69
N MET A 22 -6.38 -18.36 7.76
CA MET A 22 -5.60 -17.36 8.49
C MET A 22 -5.69 -15.98 7.82
N PRO A 23 -5.49 -14.88 8.57
CA PRO A 23 -5.61 -13.52 8.05
C PRO A 23 -4.77 -13.25 6.80
N GLY A 24 -3.55 -13.81 6.71
CA GLY A 24 -2.68 -13.65 5.54
C GLY A 24 -3.30 -14.20 4.25
N SER A 25 -4.01 -15.33 4.32
CA SER A 25 -4.71 -15.91 3.17
C SER A 25 -5.86 -15.01 2.70
N THR A 26 -6.60 -14.41 3.63
CA THR A 26 -7.66 -13.43 3.33
C THR A 26 -7.09 -12.13 2.76
N ALA A 27 -5.96 -11.64 3.29
CA ALA A 27 -5.28 -10.44 2.78
C ALA A 27 -4.86 -10.58 1.31
N MET A 28 -4.49 -11.78 0.85
CA MET A 28 -4.18 -12.02 -0.57
C MET A 28 -5.38 -11.80 -1.50
N LYS A 29 -6.61 -12.05 -1.01
CA LYS A 29 -7.83 -11.68 -1.75
C LYS A 29 -7.94 -10.16 -1.91
N HIS A 30 -7.68 -9.40 -0.85
CA HIS A 30 -7.73 -7.94 -0.87
C HIS A 30 -6.66 -7.34 -1.78
N LEU A 31 -5.43 -7.88 -1.73
CA LEU A 31 -4.35 -7.51 -2.65
C LEU A 31 -4.75 -7.73 -4.11
N LYS A 32 -5.30 -8.92 -4.43
CA LYS A 32 -5.79 -9.22 -5.78
C LYS A 32 -6.87 -8.22 -6.21
N THR A 33 -7.87 -7.97 -5.36
CA THR A 33 -8.94 -7.00 -5.65
C THR A 33 -8.39 -5.59 -5.92
N PHE A 34 -7.39 -5.14 -5.16
CA PHE A 34 -6.76 -3.85 -5.38
C PHE A 34 -6.06 -3.81 -6.75
N MET A 35 -5.21 -4.81 -7.02
CA MET A 35 -4.40 -4.89 -8.24
C MET A 35 -5.26 -5.04 -9.50
N ASP A 36 -6.35 -5.81 -9.44
CA ASP A 36 -7.30 -5.94 -10.56
C ASP A 36 -7.99 -4.60 -10.91
N GLY A 37 -8.11 -3.70 -9.93
CA GLY A 37 -8.76 -2.41 -10.11
C GLY A 37 -7.81 -1.27 -10.49
N VAL A 38 -6.55 -1.56 -10.79
CA VAL A 38 -5.58 -0.59 -11.33
C VAL A 38 -4.82 -1.20 -12.50
N GLU A 39 -4.36 -0.39 -13.45
CA GLU A 39 -3.50 -0.85 -14.55
C GLU A 39 -2.06 -1.10 -14.04
N TRP A 40 -1.88 -2.06 -13.13
CA TRP A 40 -0.63 -2.27 -12.38
C TRP A 40 0.59 -2.46 -13.29
N TRP A 41 0.40 -2.98 -14.51
CA TRP A 41 1.49 -3.19 -15.48
C TRP A 41 2.16 -1.87 -15.94
N ARG A 42 1.48 -0.75 -15.75
CA ARG A 42 1.97 0.61 -16.06
C ARG A 42 2.77 1.23 -14.93
N LEU A 43 2.67 0.69 -13.71
CA LEU A 43 3.39 1.22 -12.56
C LEU A 43 4.91 1.06 -12.75
N ARG A 44 5.63 2.13 -12.45
CA ARG A 44 7.08 2.18 -12.33
C ARG A 44 7.46 2.72 -10.95
N PRO A 45 8.54 2.24 -10.34
CA PRO A 45 9.04 2.81 -9.09
C PRO A 45 9.21 4.33 -9.23
N ALA A 46 8.68 5.08 -8.27
CA ALA A 46 8.71 6.54 -8.27
C ALA A 46 9.04 7.09 -6.86
N PRO A 47 10.16 6.67 -6.24
CA PRO A 47 10.53 7.11 -4.90
C PRO A 47 10.73 8.63 -4.80
N GLU A 48 11.05 9.30 -5.91
CA GLU A 48 11.18 10.76 -6.00
C GLU A 48 9.88 11.52 -5.73
N MET A 49 8.74 10.84 -5.78
CA MET A 49 7.46 11.40 -5.35
C MET A 49 7.42 11.68 -3.85
N LEU A 50 8.24 11.03 -3.03
CA LEU A 50 8.28 11.31 -1.61
C LEU A 50 9.15 12.55 -1.35
N SER A 51 8.64 13.52 -0.58
CA SER A 51 9.46 14.64 -0.08
C SER A 51 10.59 14.15 0.84
N GLY A 52 10.38 13.02 1.52
CA GLY A 52 11.38 12.29 2.29
C GLY A 52 10.93 10.86 2.58
N GLN A 53 11.89 9.94 2.73
CA GLN A 53 11.62 8.51 2.93
C GLN A 53 11.69 8.14 4.43
N PRO A 54 10.56 7.83 5.10
CA PRO A 54 10.59 7.42 6.52
C PRO A 54 11.44 6.16 6.76
N GLY A 55 11.54 5.30 5.75
CA GLY A 55 12.37 4.09 5.73
C GLY A 55 13.86 4.29 6.02
N GLU A 56 14.39 5.50 5.79
CA GLU A 56 15.80 5.82 6.06
C GLU A 56 16.11 5.85 7.56
N LYS A 57 15.14 6.22 8.39
CA LYS A 57 15.27 6.26 9.85
C LYS A 57 14.82 4.96 10.51
N ASP A 58 13.77 4.35 9.97
CA ASP A 58 13.23 3.07 10.43
C ASP A 58 12.79 2.25 9.21
N VAL A 59 13.53 1.18 8.91
CA VAL A 59 13.27 0.31 7.76
C VAL A 59 11.84 -0.26 7.76
N LYS A 60 11.21 -0.41 8.93
CA LYS A 60 9.83 -0.88 9.05
C LYS A 60 8.80 0.11 8.53
N ARG A 61 9.20 1.38 8.34
CA ARG A 61 8.37 2.48 7.85
C ARG A 61 8.67 2.83 6.38
N PHE A 62 9.43 1.98 5.67
CA PHE A 62 9.75 2.24 4.26
C PHE A 62 8.49 2.34 3.40
N VAL A 63 8.28 3.51 2.80
CA VAL A 63 7.14 3.76 1.91
C VAL A 63 7.54 3.42 0.49
N ALA A 64 6.88 2.42 -0.10
CA ALA A 64 7.07 2.08 -1.51
C ALA A 64 6.13 2.95 -2.35
N ALA A 65 6.69 3.75 -3.26
CA ALA A 65 5.93 4.62 -4.17
C ALA A 65 6.12 4.18 -5.63
N ALA A 66 5.03 4.16 -6.38
CA ALA A 66 5.03 3.88 -7.80
C ALA A 66 4.03 4.79 -8.53
N ARG A 67 4.36 5.15 -9.77
CA ARG A 67 3.51 5.98 -10.64
C ARG A 67 3.31 5.29 -11.97
N ALA A 68 2.13 5.41 -12.56
CA ALA A 68 1.89 5.00 -13.94
C ALA A 68 2.80 5.78 -14.90
N ASP A 69 3.31 5.11 -15.93
CA ASP A 69 4.21 5.72 -16.92
C ASP A 69 3.66 6.98 -17.61
N ASP A 70 2.34 7.08 -17.74
CA ASP A 70 1.66 8.24 -18.30
C ASP A 70 1.17 9.26 -17.26
N GLY A 71 1.44 9.04 -15.97
CA GLY A 71 1.01 9.92 -14.87
C GLY A 71 -0.49 9.89 -14.56
N SER A 72 -1.25 8.91 -15.07
CA SER A 72 -2.70 8.79 -14.80
C SER A 72 -3.03 8.51 -13.34
N PHE A 73 -2.18 7.73 -12.65
CA PHE A 73 -2.30 7.46 -11.22
C PHE A 73 -0.95 7.14 -10.57
N ALA A 74 -0.93 7.14 -9.24
CA ALA A 74 0.15 6.66 -8.40
C ALA A 74 -0.41 5.80 -7.25
N VAL A 75 0.44 4.93 -6.73
CA VAL A 75 0.18 4.06 -5.60
C VAL A 75 1.33 4.17 -4.62
N LEU A 76 1.02 4.32 -3.34
CA LEU A 76 2.00 4.30 -2.27
C LEU A 76 1.56 3.31 -1.18
N TYR A 77 2.46 2.45 -0.74
CA TYR A 77 2.21 1.56 0.39
C TYR A 77 2.96 2.04 1.63
N LEU A 78 2.21 2.29 2.70
CA LEU A 78 2.71 2.74 4.00
C LEU A 78 2.55 1.57 4.98
N PRO A 79 3.61 0.80 5.29
CA PRO A 79 3.51 -0.38 6.15
C PRO A 79 3.20 -0.08 7.63
N ALA A 80 3.35 1.18 8.06
CA ALA A 80 3.12 1.63 9.43
C ALA A 80 2.26 2.90 9.49
N GLY A 81 1.51 3.19 8.41
CA GLY A 81 0.61 4.33 8.34
C GLY A 81 1.34 5.67 8.51
N GLY A 82 0.73 6.56 9.30
CA GLY A 82 1.24 7.91 9.54
C GLY A 82 1.01 8.88 8.38
N ALA A 83 1.71 10.01 8.40
CA ALA A 83 1.62 11.03 7.36
C ALA A 83 2.71 10.85 6.30
N VAL A 84 2.32 10.95 5.03
CA VAL A 84 3.22 11.02 3.89
C VAL A 84 3.09 12.36 3.20
N GLU A 85 4.21 12.93 2.77
CA GLU A 85 4.23 14.11 1.93
C GLU A 85 4.67 13.72 0.53
N ILE A 86 3.79 13.95 -0.43
CA ILE A 86 4.00 13.58 -1.83
C ILE A 86 4.13 14.81 -2.73
N ARG A 87 5.14 14.77 -3.58
CA ARG A 87 5.30 15.56 -4.79
C ARG A 87 4.37 15.02 -5.87
N THR A 88 3.71 15.93 -6.56
CA THR A 88 2.58 15.60 -7.44
C THR A 88 2.84 15.98 -8.89
N GLU A 89 4.05 16.46 -9.18
CA GLU A 89 4.51 16.77 -10.52
C GLU A 89 4.37 15.54 -11.42
N GLY A 90 3.80 15.75 -12.61
CA GLY A 90 3.52 14.68 -13.57
C GLY A 90 2.27 13.85 -13.27
N LEU A 91 1.55 14.07 -12.17
CA LEU A 91 0.22 13.47 -11.97
C LEU A 91 -0.86 14.27 -12.70
N LYS A 92 -1.64 13.58 -13.53
CA LYS A 92 -2.78 14.13 -14.29
C LYS A 92 -4.03 14.33 -13.42
N GLY A 93 -4.21 13.49 -12.40
CA GLY A 93 -5.35 13.55 -11.50
C GLY A 93 -4.90 13.62 -10.04
N ARG A 94 -5.70 14.33 -9.23
CA ARG A 94 -5.36 14.66 -7.84
C ARG A 94 -6.32 14.09 -6.80
N ALA A 95 -7.31 13.29 -7.20
CA ALA A 95 -8.18 12.63 -6.23
C ALA A 95 -7.35 11.59 -5.46
N ALA A 96 -7.48 11.58 -4.13
CA ALA A 96 -6.71 10.71 -3.26
C ALA A 96 -7.67 9.81 -2.48
N ARG A 97 -7.35 8.52 -2.39
CA ARG A 97 -8.16 7.52 -1.66
C ARG A 97 -7.24 6.57 -0.92
N TRP A 98 -7.64 6.19 0.29
CA TRP A 98 -7.00 5.15 1.06
C TRP A 98 -7.68 3.82 0.80
N PHE A 99 -6.88 2.77 0.64
CA PHE A 99 -7.32 1.39 0.63
C PHE A 99 -6.73 0.67 1.83
N ASP A 100 -7.61 0.03 2.60
CA ASP A 100 -7.24 -0.83 3.72
C ASP A 100 -6.91 -2.24 3.17
N PRO A 101 -5.64 -2.68 3.17
CA PRO A 101 -5.27 -4.00 2.67
C PRO A 101 -5.72 -5.15 3.59
N ARG A 102 -6.12 -4.84 4.82
CA ARG A 102 -6.55 -5.81 5.84
C ARG A 102 -8.04 -6.11 5.70
N GLU A 103 -8.84 -5.11 5.32
CA GLU A 103 -10.29 -5.24 5.18
C GLU A 103 -10.79 -5.18 3.72
N GLY A 104 -9.95 -4.72 2.79
CA GLY A 104 -10.30 -4.52 1.38
C GLY A 104 -11.25 -3.34 1.13
N LYS A 105 -11.27 -2.34 2.02
CA LYS A 105 -12.19 -1.20 1.96
C LYS A 105 -11.48 0.05 1.48
N TRP A 106 -12.24 0.90 0.80
CA TRP A 106 -11.79 2.21 0.38
C TRP A 106 -12.34 3.31 1.29
N SER A 107 -11.55 4.32 1.57
CA SER A 107 -11.97 5.58 2.18
C SER A 107 -11.44 6.76 1.39
N ASP A 108 -12.14 7.89 1.48
CA ASP A 108 -11.71 9.12 0.83
C ASP A 108 -10.53 9.74 1.59
N ALA A 109 -9.55 10.25 0.84
CA ALA A 109 -8.43 11.02 1.38
C ALA A 109 -8.46 12.49 0.90
N GLY A 110 -9.49 12.87 0.15
CA GLY A 110 -9.64 14.20 -0.43
C GLY A 110 -8.81 14.35 -1.70
N ALA A 111 -7.98 15.39 -1.77
CA ALA A 111 -7.19 15.68 -2.95
C ALA A 111 -5.74 16.04 -2.62
N ALA A 112 -4.81 15.52 -3.42
CA ALA A 112 -3.40 15.91 -3.42
C ALA A 112 -3.23 17.24 -4.19
N ALA A 113 -3.74 18.32 -3.60
CA ALA A 113 -3.75 19.65 -4.20
C ALA A 113 -2.36 20.32 -4.17
N GLY A 114 -2.08 21.17 -5.18
CA GLY A 114 -0.83 21.92 -5.27
C GLY A 114 0.37 21.08 -5.71
N PRO A 115 1.59 21.63 -5.69
CA PRO A 115 2.81 20.90 -6.12
C PRO A 115 3.18 19.77 -5.15
N ALA A 116 2.91 19.94 -3.85
CA ALA A 116 3.10 18.91 -2.83
C ALA A 116 1.87 18.83 -1.91
N ALA A 117 1.56 17.63 -1.44
CA ALA A 117 0.43 17.36 -0.56
C ALA A 117 0.82 16.43 0.58
N LYS A 118 0.39 16.78 1.80
CA LYS A 118 0.53 15.93 2.99
C LYS A 118 -0.77 15.19 3.25
N LEU A 119 -0.71 13.86 3.26
CA LEU A 119 -1.86 12.98 3.46
C LEU A 119 -1.58 12.09 4.67
N ALA A 120 -2.52 12.01 5.60
CA ALA A 120 -2.43 11.17 6.78
C ALA A 120 -3.24 9.89 6.57
N ALA A 121 -2.61 8.73 6.81
CA ALA A 121 -3.29 7.46 6.84
C ALA A 121 -4.33 7.44 7.98
N PRO A 122 -5.45 6.71 7.85
CA PRO A 122 -6.48 6.67 8.88
C PRO A 122 -6.03 6.11 10.25
N SER A 123 -4.93 5.35 10.29
CA SER A 123 -4.34 4.81 11.53
C SER A 123 -2.83 4.51 11.38
N GLU A 124 -2.16 4.12 12.47
CA GLU A 124 -0.74 3.68 12.50
C GLU A 124 -0.55 2.22 12.00
N GLU A 125 -1.46 1.76 11.14
CA GLU A 125 -1.45 0.41 10.57
C GLU A 125 -1.07 0.49 9.10
N ASP A 126 -1.07 -0.61 8.36
CA ASP A 126 -0.71 -0.56 6.95
C ASP A 126 -1.84 -0.02 6.06
N TRP A 127 -1.47 0.83 5.10
CA TRP A 127 -2.41 1.50 4.20
C TRP A 127 -1.83 1.63 2.80
N VAL A 128 -2.69 1.53 1.79
CA VAL A 128 -2.34 1.85 0.41
C VAL A 128 -2.99 3.17 0.04
N LEU A 129 -2.19 4.17 -0.32
CA LEU A 129 -2.66 5.41 -0.92
C LEU A 129 -2.76 5.22 -2.42
N TRP A 130 -3.89 5.59 -3.01
CA TRP A 130 -4.03 5.77 -4.44
C TRP A 130 -4.28 7.24 -4.75
N VAL A 131 -3.60 7.78 -5.76
CA VAL A 131 -3.81 9.16 -6.24
C VAL A 131 -3.98 9.14 -7.75
N GLY A 132 -5.03 9.76 -8.28
CA GLY A 132 -5.25 9.79 -9.73
C GLY A 132 -6.50 10.54 -10.15
N THR A 133 -6.96 10.29 -11.37
CA THR A 133 -8.23 10.83 -11.88
C THR A 133 -9.36 9.95 -11.39
N GLY A 134 -10.33 10.54 -10.66
CA GLY A 134 -11.44 9.88 -9.95
C GLY A 134 -11.71 8.41 -10.31
N ARG A 135 -11.55 7.53 -9.32
CA ARG A 135 -11.81 6.10 -9.40
C ARG A 135 -13.28 5.77 -9.09
#